data_AF-A0A1W4WDD1-F1
#
_entry.id   AF-A0A1W4WDD1-F1
#
_cell.length_a   1.000
_cell.length_b   1.000
_cell.length_c   1.000
_cell.angle_alpha   90.00
_cell.angle_beta   90.00
_cell.angle_gamma   90.00
#
_symmetry.space_group_name_H-M   'P 1'
#
loop_
_entity.id
_entity.type
_entity.pdbx_description
1 polymer ?
#
loop_
_entity_poly.entity_id
_entity_poly.type
_entity_poly.pdbx_seq_one_letter_code
_entity_poly.pdbx_strand_id
1 'polypeptide(L)'
;MVQYIINYLDSDTVLFQSNEDDELYSLQVKEWDPVVQWFCDKFQVNISKSRSMQGLVIDQSVKNVISKYLLSYDFPAVHGFVYAADTVKSIILTIACVEKYLTPEKGVLLSRLEEEFQLGKWGRVEWAHDLNQQDLQARFSAAILLITFSSSSWLTKAKSVKL
;
A
#
# COMPACT_ATOMS: atom_id res chain seq x y z
N MET A 1 -10.56 -4.49 -12.70
CA MET A 1 -9.28 -4.18 -12.04
C MET A 1 -9.42 -3.08 -11.01
N VAL A 2 -9.85 -1.86 -11.37
CA VAL A 2 -10.06 -0.81 -10.36
C VAL A 2 -11.03 -1.26 -9.26
N GLN A 3 -12.18 -1.84 -9.61
CA GLN A 3 -13.12 -2.36 -8.61
C GLN A 3 -12.51 -3.43 -7.69
N TYR A 4 -11.57 -4.23 -8.19
CA TYR A 4 -10.87 -5.22 -7.38
C TYR A 4 -10.02 -4.55 -6.31
N ILE A 5 -9.21 -3.55 -6.68
CA ILE A 5 -8.41 -2.75 -5.74
C ILE A 5 -9.30 -2.02 -4.73
N ILE A 6 -10.42 -1.46 -5.19
CA ILE A 6 -11.35 -0.72 -4.33
C ILE A 6 -12.03 -1.63 -3.30
N ASN A 7 -12.39 -2.85 -3.69
CA ASN A 7 -12.90 -3.84 -2.74
C ASN A 7 -11.80 -4.31 -1.77
N TYR A 8 -10.54 -4.34 -2.23
CA TYR A 8 -9.40 -4.71 -1.40
C TYR A 8 -9.12 -3.71 -0.26
N LEU A 9 -9.51 -2.44 -0.43
CA LEU A 9 -9.36 -1.40 0.59
C LEU A 9 -10.10 -1.73 1.90
N ASP A 10 -11.22 -2.47 1.83
CA ASP A 10 -11.97 -2.93 3.01
C ASP A 10 -11.16 -3.91 3.88
N SER A 11 -10.16 -4.56 3.28
CA SER A 11 -9.29 -5.56 3.89
C SER A 11 -7.81 -5.15 3.86
N ASP A 12 -7.51 -3.85 3.74
CA ASP A 12 -6.13 -3.37 3.64
C ASP A 12 -5.36 -3.60 4.95
N THR A 13 -4.18 -4.23 4.88
CA THR A 13 -3.39 -4.62 6.06
C THR A 13 -3.19 -3.48 7.06
N VAL A 14 -2.92 -2.25 6.62
CA VAL A 14 -2.61 -1.16 7.57
C VAL A 14 -3.83 -0.65 8.35
N LEU A 15 -5.04 -1.10 8.00
CA LEU A 15 -6.27 -0.75 8.68
C LEU A 15 -6.67 -1.75 9.78
N PHE A 16 -6.01 -2.90 9.86
CA PHE A 16 -6.29 -3.93 10.87
C PHE A 16 -5.14 -3.99 11.86
N GLN A 17 -5.34 -3.43 13.05
CA GLN A 17 -4.34 -3.37 14.11
C GLN A 17 -4.63 -4.41 15.20
N SER A 18 -3.58 -4.84 15.90
CA SER A 18 -3.63 -5.87 16.93
C SER A 18 -4.59 -5.49 18.08
N ASN A 19 -5.44 -6.44 18.46
CA ASN A 19 -6.25 -6.41 19.68
C ASN A 19 -5.62 -7.16 20.85
N GLU A 20 -4.71 -8.10 20.59
CA GLU A 20 -4.23 -9.07 21.57
C GLU A 20 -2.85 -8.73 22.16
N ASP A 21 -2.00 -8.02 21.42
CA ASP A 21 -0.66 -7.61 21.87
C ASP A 21 -0.52 -6.08 21.84
N ASP A 22 -0.48 -5.47 23.03
CA ASP A 22 -0.39 -4.02 23.21
C ASP A 22 0.97 -3.44 22.77
N GLU A 23 2.06 -4.22 22.83
CA GLU A 23 3.37 -3.79 22.34
C GLU A 23 3.36 -3.73 20.80
N LEU A 24 2.78 -4.76 20.16
CA LEU A 24 2.59 -4.77 18.70
C LEU A 24 1.66 -3.64 18.27
N TYR A 25 0.55 -3.44 18.98
CA TYR A 25 -0.38 -2.34 18.71
C TYR A 25 0.32 -0.98 18.79
N SER A 26 1.15 -0.75 19.81
CA SER A 26 1.90 0.49 19.96
C SER A 26 2.88 0.73 18.80
N LEU A 27 3.52 -0.34 18.31
CA LEU A 27 4.39 -0.28 17.14
C LEU A 27 3.60 0.02 15.85
N GLN A 28 2.45 -0.64 15.65
CA GLN A 28 1.56 -0.40 14.51
C GLN A 28 1.03 1.02 14.49
N VAL A 29 0.59 1.55 15.64
CA VAL A 29 0.17 2.96 15.76
C VAL A 29 1.32 3.88 15.38
N LYS A 30 2.53 3.63 15.88
CA LYS A 30 3.70 4.46 15.59
C LYS A 30 4.07 4.49 14.10
N GLU A 31 4.01 3.34 13.43
CA GLU A 31 4.54 3.18 12.06
C GLU A 31 3.46 3.28 10.96
N TRP A 32 2.23 2.79 11.20
CA TRP A 32 1.13 2.80 10.22
C TRP A 32 0.25 4.05 10.30
N ASP A 33 -0.06 4.58 11.48
CA ASP A 33 -0.94 5.75 11.60
C ASP A 33 -0.45 6.97 10.81
N PRO A 34 0.86 7.30 10.77
CA PRO A 34 1.34 8.41 9.95
C PRO A 34 1.07 8.22 8.45
N VAL A 35 1.03 6.97 7.98
CA VAL A 35 0.74 6.65 6.56
C VAL A 35 -0.75 6.75 6.29
N VAL A 36 -1.58 6.21 7.18
CA VAL A 36 -3.05 6.31 7.08
C VAL A 36 -3.49 7.77 7.16
N GLN A 37 -2.90 8.56 8.06
CA GLN A 37 -3.18 9.99 8.17
C GLN A 37 -2.77 10.75 6.92
N TRP A 38 -1.56 10.52 6.42
CA TRP A 38 -1.12 11.11 5.15
C TRP A 38 -2.06 10.78 4.00
N PHE A 39 -2.56 9.54 3.93
CA PHE A 39 -3.52 9.12 2.91
C PHE A 39 -4.84 9.87 3.03
N CYS A 40 -5.37 9.98 4.25
CA CYS A 40 -6.57 10.74 4.56
C CYS A 40 -6.43 12.22 4.16
N ASP A 41 -5.30 12.84 4.51
CA ASP A 41 -5.00 14.23 4.19
C ASP A 41 -4.85 14.45 2.68
N LYS A 42 -4.17 13.55 1.97
CA LYS A 42 -3.96 13.66 0.53
C LYS A 42 -5.26 13.60 -0.25
N PHE A 43 -6.14 12.66 0.11
CA PHE A 43 -7.40 12.43 -0.61
C PHE A 43 -8.59 13.18 0.00
N GLN A 44 -8.39 13.90 1.11
CA GLN A 44 -9.44 14.59 1.87
C GLN A 44 -10.57 13.61 2.25
N VAL A 45 -10.17 12.43 2.71
CA VAL A 45 -11.07 11.34 3.13
C VAL A 45 -10.85 11.02 4.60
N ASN A 46 -11.78 10.32 5.21
CA ASN A 46 -11.64 9.81 6.56
C ASN A 46 -11.80 8.28 6.55
N ILE A 47 -10.79 7.58 7.08
CA ILE A 47 -10.80 6.12 7.19
C ILE A 47 -10.59 5.72 8.65
N SER A 48 -11.53 4.95 9.17
CA SER A 48 -11.41 4.33 10.49
C SER A 48 -10.55 3.07 10.42
N LYS A 49 -9.80 2.79 11.48
CA LYS A 49 -9.04 1.55 11.64
C LYS A 49 -9.86 0.56 12.48
N SER A 50 -9.67 -0.73 12.26
CA SER A 50 -10.28 -1.79 13.06
C SER A 50 -9.23 -2.44 13.96
N ARG A 51 -9.61 -2.73 15.20
CA ARG A 51 -8.90 -3.71 16.06
C ARG A 51 -9.56 -5.08 16.04
N SER A 52 -10.71 -5.20 15.39
CA SER A 52 -11.44 -6.46 15.29
C SER A 52 -11.07 -7.18 14.00
N MET A 53 -11.13 -8.52 14.02
CA MET A 53 -11.04 -9.33 12.81
C MET A 53 -12.28 -9.21 11.90
N GLN A 54 -13.29 -8.42 12.31
CA GLN A 54 -14.48 -8.18 11.50
C GLN A 54 -14.14 -7.21 10.37
N GLY A 55 -14.71 -7.48 9.19
CA GLY A 55 -14.48 -6.67 7.99
C GLY A 55 -14.85 -5.20 8.22
N LEU A 56 -13.95 -4.31 7.83
CA LEU A 56 -14.19 -2.88 7.85
C LEU A 56 -15.00 -2.51 6.59
N VAL A 57 -16.06 -1.72 6.74
CA VAL A 57 -16.80 -1.18 5.60
C VAL A 57 -16.33 0.23 5.36
N ILE A 58 -15.51 0.43 4.32
CA ILE A 58 -15.09 1.77 3.92
C ILE A 58 -16.25 2.48 3.21
N ASP A 59 -16.48 3.73 3.58
CA ASP A 59 -17.55 4.54 3.00
C ASP A 59 -17.39 4.64 1.47
N GLN A 60 -18.53 4.58 0.78
CA GLN A 60 -18.56 4.61 -0.68
C GLN A 60 -18.00 5.93 -1.23
N SER A 61 -18.09 7.02 -0.48
CA SER A 61 -17.49 8.31 -0.84
C SER A 61 -15.97 8.19 -1.01
N VAL A 62 -15.28 7.52 -0.08
CA VAL A 62 -13.84 7.24 -0.10
C VAL A 62 -13.51 6.35 -1.29
N LYS A 63 -14.24 5.24 -1.46
CA LYS A 63 -14.08 4.32 -2.59
C LYS A 63 -14.18 5.04 -3.93
N ASN A 64 -15.10 5.99 -4.06
CA ASN A 64 -15.27 6.77 -5.28
C ASN A 64 -14.09 7.72 -5.54
N VAL A 65 -13.52 8.35 -4.50
CA VAL A 65 -12.33 9.21 -4.62
C VAL A 65 -11.12 8.40 -5.10
N ILE A 66 -10.87 7.26 -4.46
CA ILE A 66 -9.74 6.39 -4.83
C ILE A 66 -9.95 5.75 -6.20
N SER A 67 -11.19 5.39 -6.54
CA SER A 67 -11.52 4.87 -7.87
C SER A 67 -11.21 5.90 -8.97
N LYS A 68 -11.59 7.17 -8.77
CA LYS A 68 -11.24 8.27 -9.68
C LYS A 68 -9.73 8.46 -9.80
N TYR A 69 -9.01 8.39 -8.68
CA TYR A 69 -7.54 8.47 -8.69
C TYR A 69 -6.94 7.34 -9.54
N LEU A 70 -7.33 6.09 -9.33
CA LEU A 70 -6.82 4.95 -10.10
C LEU A 70 -7.21 5.00 -11.58
N LEU A 71 -8.43 5.48 -11.89
CA LEU A 71 -8.90 5.65 -13.27
C LEU A 71 -8.18 6.78 -14.03
N SER A 72 -7.45 7.66 -13.34
CA SER A 72 -6.61 8.68 -14.00
C SER A 72 -5.33 8.10 -14.62
N TYR A 73 -4.94 6.88 -14.22
CA TYR A 73 -3.79 6.17 -14.74
C TYR A 73 -4.13 5.37 -15.99
N ASP A 74 -3.10 5.08 -16.79
CA ASP A 74 -3.24 4.22 -17.96
C ASP A 74 -3.37 2.72 -17.57
N PHE A 75 -3.75 1.91 -18.56
CA PHE A 75 -4.02 0.49 -18.33
C PHE A 75 -2.80 -0.28 -17.75
N PRO A 76 -1.56 -0.11 -18.24
CA PRO A 76 -0.38 -0.72 -17.63
C PRO A 76 -0.13 -0.28 -16.19
N ALA A 77 -0.32 1.01 -15.86
CA ALA A 77 -0.15 1.48 -14.49
C ALA A 77 -1.21 0.89 -13.54
N VAL A 78 -2.47 0.78 -13.97
CA VAL A 78 -3.53 0.14 -13.17
C VAL A 78 -3.20 -1.33 -12.88
N HIS A 79 -2.62 -2.06 -13.84
CA HIS A 79 -2.10 -3.41 -13.60
C HIS A 79 -0.95 -3.42 -12.59
N GLY A 80 -0.04 -2.45 -12.68
CA GLY A 80 1.02 -2.25 -11.70
C GLY A 80 0.47 -2.05 -10.29
N PHE A 81 -0.59 -1.25 -10.12
CA PHE A 81 -1.25 -1.07 -8.82
C PHE A 81 -1.83 -2.36 -8.26
N VAL A 82 -2.51 -3.18 -9.10
CA VAL A 82 -3.03 -4.49 -8.67
C VAL A 82 -1.88 -5.36 -8.16
N TYR A 83 -0.83 -5.51 -8.97
CA TYR A 83 0.30 -6.38 -8.62
C TYR A 83 1.05 -5.89 -7.37
N ALA A 84 1.24 -4.58 -7.24
CA ALA A 84 1.88 -3.98 -6.08
C ALA A 84 1.04 -4.20 -4.80
N ALA A 85 -0.26 -3.92 -4.85
CA ALA A 85 -1.17 -4.13 -3.72
C ALA A 85 -1.26 -5.61 -3.33
N ASP A 86 -1.26 -6.54 -4.29
CA ASP A 86 -1.23 -7.98 -4.02
C ASP A 86 0.09 -8.44 -3.39
N THR A 87 1.19 -7.75 -3.68
CA THR A 87 2.52 -8.06 -3.16
C THR A 87 2.62 -7.66 -1.69
N VAL A 88 2.32 -6.38 -1.37
CA VAL A 88 2.45 -5.85 0.01
C VAL A 88 1.17 -5.91 0.83
N LYS A 89 0.10 -6.47 0.27
CA LYS A 89 -1.24 -6.59 0.88
C LYS A 89 -1.86 -5.26 1.34
N SER A 90 -1.43 -4.16 0.72
CA SER A 90 -1.92 -2.82 1.05
C SER A 90 -1.90 -1.90 -0.18
N ILE A 91 -3.06 -1.37 -0.51
CA ILE A 91 -3.18 -0.31 -1.52
C ILE A 91 -2.75 1.04 -0.94
N ILE A 92 -2.94 1.28 0.37
CA ILE A 92 -2.50 2.51 1.03
C ILE A 92 -0.96 2.63 0.96
N LEU A 93 -0.22 1.57 1.31
CA LEU A 93 1.24 1.54 1.17
C LEU A 93 1.68 1.67 -0.30
N THR A 94 0.98 1.01 -1.22
CA THR A 94 1.26 1.11 -2.66
C THR A 94 1.14 2.55 -3.16
N ILE A 95 0.03 3.23 -2.84
CA ILE A 95 -0.20 4.62 -3.23
C ILE A 95 0.84 5.54 -2.58
N ALA A 96 1.18 5.31 -1.31
CA ALA A 96 2.23 6.05 -0.62
C ALA A 96 3.60 5.96 -1.32
N CYS A 97 3.96 4.79 -1.86
CA CYS A 97 5.19 4.62 -2.64
C CYS A 97 5.13 5.26 -4.03
N VAL A 98 4.01 5.12 -4.75
CA VAL A 98 3.82 5.77 -6.07
C VAL A 98 3.90 7.29 -5.96
N GLU A 99 3.35 7.83 -4.89
CA GLU A 99 3.32 9.27 -4.59
C GLU A 99 4.59 9.75 -3.89
N LYS A 100 5.60 8.89 -3.77
CA LYS A 100 6.93 9.16 -3.19
C LYS A 100 6.90 9.65 -1.74
N TYR A 101 5.82 9.38 -1.02
CA TYR A 101 5.76 9.59 0.42
C TYR A 101 6.62 8.55 1.16
N LEU A 102 6.63 7.31 0.66
CA LEU A 102 7.49 6.22 1.15
C LEU A 102 8.42 5.75 0.04
N THR A 103 9.60 5.25 0.41
CA THR A 103 10.41 4.45 -0.50
C THR A 103 9.86 3.03 -0.60
N PRO A 104 10.10 2.29 -1.70
CA PRO A 104 9.63 0.91 -1.83
C PRO A 104 10.14 0.00 -0.69
N GLU A 105 11.36 0.24 -0.21
CA GLU A 105 11.96 -0.50 0.90
C GLU A 105 11.20 -0.29 2.20
N LYS A 106 10.85 0.97 2.50
CA LYS A 106 10.04 1.28 3.69
C LYS A 106 8.63 0.74 3.56
N GLY A 107 8.03 0.79 2.37
CA GLY A 107 6.71 0.19 2.10
C GLY A 107 6.68 -1.32 2.39
N VAL A 108 7.70 -2.05 1.92
CA VAL A 108 7.86 -3.48 2.18
C VAL A 108 8.07 -3.77 3.66
N LEU A 109 8.92 -2.99 4.35
CA LEU A 109 9.12 -3.13 5.78
C LEU A 109 7.81 -2.92 6.57
N LEU A 110 7.03 -1.90 6.21
CA LEU A 110 5.75 -1.61 6.86
C LEU A 110 4.71 -2.71 6.61
N SER A 111 4.68 -3.33 5.43
CA SER A 111 3.80 -4.48 5.17
C SER A 111 4.15 -5.72 6.00
N ARG A 112 5.41 -5.84 6.44
CA ARG A 112 5.94 -6.97 7.20
C ARG A 112 6.12 -6.66 8.68
N LEU A 113 5.55 -5.55 9.17
CA LEU A 113 5.80 -5.04 10.52
C LEU A 113 5.51 -6.08 11.61
N GLU A 114 4.43 -6.85 11.45
CA GLU A 114 4.06 -7.92 12.38
C GLU A 114 5.04 -9.10 12.35
N GLU A 115 5.49 -9.51 11.15
CA GLU A 115 6.51 -10.56 11.01
C GLU A 115 7.81 -10.13 11.69
N GLU A 116 8.27 -8.90 11.44
CA GLU A 116 9.51 -8.38 12.04
C GLU A 116 9.41 -8.28 13.57
N PHE A 117 8.23 -7.95 14.10
CA PHE A 117 7.98 -7.96 15.55
C PHE A 117 8.08 -9.38 16.13
N GLN A 118 7.48 -10.37 15.48
CA GLN A 118 7.54 -11.76 15.90
C GLN A 118 8.97 -12.33 15.81
N LEU A 119 9.72 -11.97 14.77
CA LEU A 119 11.13 -12.34 14.62
C LEU A 119 11.99 -11.75 15.73
N GLY A 120 11.69 -10.52 16.18
CA GLY A 120 12.34 -9.90 17.34
C GLY A 120 12.08 -10.65 18.65
N LYS A 121 10.89 -11.25 18.82
CA LYS A 121 10.53 -12.03 20.02
C LYS A 121 11.02 -13.47 19.98
N TRP A 122 11.09 -14.11 18.81
CA TRP A 122 11.35 -15.56 18.68
C TRP A 122 12.61 -15.95 17.90
N GLY A 123 13.39 -14.96 17.43
CA GLY A 123 14.63 -15.17 16.70
C GLY A 123 14.43 -15.26 15.17
N ARG A 124 15.48 -14.91 14.42
CA ARG A 124 15.48 -14.84 12.95
C ARG A 124 16.06 -16.12 12.33
N VAL A 125 15.36 -16.71 11.37
CA VAL A 125 15.92 -17.72 10.45
C VAL A 125 16.50 -17.00 9.21
N GLU A 126 17.77 -16.59 9.27
CA GLU A 126 18.39 -15.65 8.31
C GLU A 126 18.15 -16.01 6.84
N TRP A 127 18.34 -17.26 6.42
CA TRP A 127 18.22 -17.64 5.01
C TRP A 127 16.81 -17.50 4.43
N ALA A 128 15.76 -17.80 5.20
CA ALA A 128 14.39 -17.79 4.68
C ALA A 128 13.77 -16.38 4.71
N HIS A 129 13.99 -15.64 5.80
CA HIS A 129 13.39 -14.31 5.96
C HIS A 129 14.09 -13.26 5.09
N ASP A 130 15.41 -13.35 4.91
CA ASP A 130 16.15 -12.38 4.11
C ASP A 130 15.82 -12.54 2.62
N LEU A 131 15.78 -13.78 2.13
CA LEU A 131 15.41 -14.05 0.73
C LEU A 131 13.97 -13.61 0.44
N ASN A 132 13.02 -13.90 1.35
CA ASN A 132 11.63 -13.49 1.17
C ASN A 132 11.49 -11.95 1.16
N GLN A 133 12.20 -11.26 2.07
CA GLN A 133 12.22 -9.80 2.10
C GLN A 133 12.74 -9.21 0.78
N GLN A 134 13.87 -9.72 0.28
CA GLN A 134 14.50 -9.20 -0.93
C GLN A 134 13.67 -9.51 -2.19
N ASP A 135 13.08 -10.70 -2.28
CA ASP A 135 12.16 -11.04 -3.38
C ASP A 135 10.90 -10.14 -3.37
N LEU A 136 10.31 -9.92 -2.19
CA LEU A 136 9.16 -9.02 -2.05
C LEU A 136 9.52 -7.58 -2.45
N GLN A 137 10.67 -7.10 -1.99
CA GLN A 137 11.18 -5.78 -2.33
C GLN A 137 11.47 -5.63 -3.82
N ALA A 138 12.05 -6.65 -4.47
CA ALA A 138 12.32 -6.64 -5.90
C ALA A 138 11.01 -6.55 -6.72
N ARG A 139 10.02 -7.38 -6.38
CA ARG A 139 8.71 -7.40 -7.05
C ARG A 139 7.95 -6.10 -6.86
N PHE A 140 7.89 -5.60 -5.63
CA PHE A 140 7.21 -4.35 -5.31
C PHE A 140 7.88 -3.16 -6.01
N SER A 141 9.21 -3.07 -5.95
CA SER A 141 9.97 -2.00 -6.62
C SER A 141 9.78 -2.01 -8.13
N ALA A 142 9.79 -3.19 -8.76
CA ALA A 142 9.51 -3.33 -10.19
C ALA A 142 8.09 -2.83 -10.55
N ALA A 143 7.10 -3.12 -9.71
CA ALA A 143 5.73 -2.64 -9.88
C ALA A 143 5.64 -1.11 -9.78
N ILE A 144 6.27 -0.52 -8.77
CA ILE A 144 6.31 0.94 -8.58
C ILE A 144 7.01 1.63 -9.76
N LEU A 145 8.10 1.04 -10.26
CA LEU A 145 8.82 1.55 -11.42
C LEU A 145 7.94 1.51 -12.67
N LEU A 146 7.21 0.42 -12.92
CA LEU A 146 6.26 0.31 -14.02
C LEU A 146 5.19 1.41 -13.96
N ILE A 147 4.54 1.59 -12.81
CA ILE A 147 3.51 2.62 -12.62
C ILE A 147 4.08 4.01 -12.92
N THR A 148 5.25 4.32 -12.37
CA THR A 148 5.91 5.62 -12.54
C THR A 148 6.31 5.87 -14.00
N PHE A 149 6.83 4.84 -14.66
CA PHE A 149 7.24 4.93 -16.06
C PHE A 149 6.03 5.10 -17.00
N SER A 150 4.97 4.32 -16.80
CA SER A 150 3.75 4.44 -17.60
C SER A 150 3.12 5.83 -17.46
N SER A 151 3.06 6.35 -16.23
CA SER A 151 2.53 7.69 -15.95
C SER A 151 3.34 8.81 -16.60
N SER A 152 4.68 8.70 -16.61
CA SER A 152 5.55 9.70 -17.24
C SER A 152 5.56 9.62 -18.77
N SER A 153 5.47 8.41 -19.35
CA SER A 153 5.35 8.20 -20.79
C SER A 153 4.04 8.76 -21.37
N TRP A 154 2.97 8.73 -20.57
CA TRP A 154 1.72 9.39 -20.94
C TRP A 154 1.91 10.91 -20.94
N LEU A 155 2.52 11.49 -19.92
CA LEU A 155 2.80 12.93 -19.87
C LEU A 155 3.62 13.42 -21.09
N THR A 156 4.55 12.61 -21.60
CA THR A 156 5.30 12.97 -22.82
C THR A 156 4.46 12.87 -24.09
N LYS A 157 3.65 11.80 -24.24
CA LYS A 157 2.70 11.68 -25.38
C LYS A 157 1.64 12.78 -25.37
N ALA A 158 1.08 13.13 -24.22
CA ALA A 158 0.09 14.21 -24.08
C ALA A 158 0.65 15.58 -24.54
N LYS A 159 1.94 15.84 -24.27
CA LYS A 159 2.62 17.06 -24.74
C LYS A 159 2.90 17.04 -26.25
N SER A 160 3.16 15.88 -26.84
CA SER A 160 3.44 15.75 -28.28
C SER A 160 2.20 15.90 -29.18
N VAL A 161 0.99 15.84 -28.63
CA VAL A 161 -0.28 15.96 -29.38
C VAL A 161 -0.75 17.43 -29.50
N LYS A 162 0.02 18.39 -28.97
CA LYS A 162 -0.19 19.82 -29.22
C LYS A 162 0.82 20.35 -30.23
N LEU A 163 0.68 19.99 -31.50
CA LEU A 163 1.25 20.69 -32.67
C LEU A 163 0.28 20.58 -33.84
#